data_AF-A0AA88XRN3-F1
#
_entry.id   AF-A0AA88XRN3-F1
#
_cell.length_a   1.000
_cell.length_b   1.000
_cell.length_c   1.000
_cell.angle_alpha   90.00
_cell.angle_beta   90.00
_cell.angle_gamma   90.00
#
_symmetry.space_group_name_H-M   'P 1'
#
loop_
_entity.id
_entity.type
_entity.pdbx_description
1 polymer ?
#
loop_
_entity_poly.entity_id
_entity_poly.type
_entity_poly.pdbx_seq_one_letter_code
_entity_poly.pdbx_strand_id
1 'polypeptide(L)'
;MDAVVRERSLSVSDTFEMYAIGEHLRSEMSINGLIKDRKYHFRSYKTCFQGNETVDWLVRCHHCDHRRGAVTAMRMLQDRGFLHHVCDDHRFKDEALFYRFRIEEKTNMEEYTDLQNFYEGNKYYKILMSSKKGAIRSYHLRGQVYHNAFMGAAFVDLLLNTGEVATKEEAVKIGRNLLENCIIRHITDEYHFRNDDMLLYQFTVNYDCKSSLSEVLKYNLGLDRRDSADSRKDSADSRTSGSEHVFERPHGNRNVMAAHAILLPDGLGDTSHHVIDRNLSDKSGSFDSSMSDGENHQPRSVLLRRVTPDELEAPDTPYVKTCHRVFDDPVGYGFVVRGEGPAYIQTIDPSGPAAAAGLKVRQYVYSVNGENVLRRDHRSVARLIMRSSPYVNICVMTHKRDAD
;
A
#
# COMPACT_ATOMS: atom_id res chain seq x y z
N MET A 1 16.60 40.14 -15.76
CA MET A 1 17.49 39.06 -15.27
C MET A 1 16.60 38.10 -14.50
N ASP A 2 16.03 37.14 -15.22
CA ASP A 2 15.15 36.15 -14.60
C ASP A 2 16.01 35.16 -13.84
N ALA A 3 15.90 35.20 -12.51
CA ALA A 3 16.44 34.17 -11.65
C ALA A 3 15.70 32.86 -11.96
N VAL A 4 16.33 32.01 -12.76
CA VAL A 4 15.99 30.60 -12.87
C VAL A 4 16.11 30.02 -11.46
N VAL A 5 14.97 29.89 -10.78
CA VAL A 5 14.86 29.15 -9.52
C VAL A 5 15.27 27.72 -9.85
N ARG A 6 16.53 27.36 -9.55
CA ARG A 6 17.01 25.99 -9.66
C ARG A 6 16.20 25.17 -8.66
N GLU A 7 15.38 24.28 -9.18
CA GLU A 7 14.70 23.23 -8.42
C GLU A 7 15.78 22.43 -7.68
N ARG A 8 15.80 22.52 -6.34
CA ARG A 8 16.79 21.82 -5.51
C ARG A 8 16.52 20.33 -5.63
N SER A 9 17.42 19.54 -6.19
CA SER A 9 17.32 18.08 -6.10
C SER A 9 17.60 17.61 -4.68
N LEU A 10 16.91 16.56 -4.22
CA LEU A 10 17.21 15.96 -2.91
C LEU A 10 18.58 15.27 -2.94
N SER A 11 19.30 15.40 -1.84
CA SER A 11 20.53 14.68 -1.59
C SER A 11 20.26 13.27 -1.08
N VAL A 12 21.25 12.38 -1.16
CA VAL A 12 21.21 11.05 -0.52
C VAL A 12 20.95 11.17 0.99
N SER A 13 21.52 12.20 1.64
CA SER A 13 21.27 12.48 3.05
C SER A 13 19.80 12.78 3.33
N ASP A 14 19.16 13.60 2.49
CA ASP A 14 17.72 13.91 2.62
C ASP A 14 16.88 12.62 2.48
N THR A 15 17.27 11.73 1.56
CA THR A 15 16.62 10.41 1.39
C THR A 15 16.75 9.53 2.65
N PHE A 16 17.94 9.45 3.25
CA PHE A 16 18.13 8.66 4.47
C PHE A 16 17.43 9.25 5.70
N GLU A 17 17.33 10.57 5.81
CA GLU A 17 16.53 11.21 6.85
C GLU A 17 15.04 10.82 6.72
N MET A 18 14.52 10.81 5.49
CA MET A 18 13.16 10.33 5.22
C MET A 18 12.98 8.84 5.57
N TYR A 19 13.97 7.99 5.28
CA TYR A 19 13.92 6.58 5.66
C TYR A 19 13.99 6.38 7.18
N ALA A 20 14.76 7.19 7.91
CA ALA A 20 14.78 7.15 9.37
C ALA A 20 13.41 7.49 9.97
N ILE A 21 12.73 8.51 9.43
CA ILE A 21 11.35 8.85 9.82
C ILE A 21 10.38 7.71 9.46
N GLY A 22 10.51 7.17 8.24
CA GLY A 22 9.69 6.05 7.77
C GLY A 22 9.84 4.78 8.62
N GLU A 23 11.06 4.47 9.06
CA GLU A 23 11.35 3.29 9.89
C GLU A 23 10.82 3.47 11.32
N HIS A 24 10.89 4.68 11.87
CA HIS A 24 10.24 5.01 13.13
C HIS A 24 8.73 4.80 13.04
N LEU A 25 8.10 5.37 12.01
CA LEU A 25 6.68 5.18 11.72
C LEU A 25 6.31 3.69 11.58
N ARG A 26 7.07 2.92 10.79
CA ARG A 26 6.85 1.48 10.58
C ARG A 26 6.85 0.74 11.91
N SER A 27 7.83 1.02 12.77
CA SER A 27 7.94 0.40 14.09
C SER A 27 6.72 0.69 14.96
N GLU A 28 6.25 1.94 14.99
CA GLU A 28 5.05 2.31 15.73
C GLU A 28 3.78 1.67 15.15
N MET A 29 3.63 1.65 13.83
CA MET A 29 2.51 0.97 13.17
C MET A 29 2.48 -0.53 13.48
N SER A 30 3.65 -1.17 13.57
CA SER A 30 3.77 -2.58 13.98
C SER A 30 3.32 -2.78 15.42
N ILE A 31 3.81 -1.96 16.36
CA ILE A 31 3.46 -2.03 17.78
C ILE A 31 1.95 -1.81 17.99
N ASN A 32 1.35 -0.92 17.19
CA ASN A 32 -0.08 -0.59 17.25
C ASN A 32 -0.98 -1.57 16.46
N GLY A 33 -0.42 -2.64 15.86
CA GLY A 33 -1.20 -3.67 15.18
C GLY A 33 -1.83 -3.26 13.84
N LEU A 34 -1.33 -2.20 13.21
CA LEU A 34 -1.76 -1.79 11.87
C LEU A 34 -1.20 -2.72 10.78
N ILE A 35 0.03 -3.19 11.00
CA ILE A 35 0.71 -4.14 10.11
C ILE A 35 0.30 -5.56 10.48
N LYS A 36 -0.40 -6.24 9.57
CA LYS A 36 -0.94 -7.60 9.79
C LYS A 36 -1.31 -8.27 8.47
N ASP A 37 -1.49 -9.58 8.54
CA ASP A 37 -2.02 -10.36 7.43
C ASP A 37 -3.48 -10.00 7.15
N ARG A 38 -3.82 -9.74 5.89
CA ARG A 38 -5.21 -9.48 5.45
C ARG A 38 -5.60 -10.40 4.31
N LYS A 39 -6.89 -10.65 4.15
CA LYS A 39 -7.44 -11.42 3.01
C LYS A 39 -8.39 -10.54 2.20
N TYR A 40 -8.20 -10.49 0.90
CA TYR A 40 -9.07 -9.75 -0.02
C TYR A 40 -9.13 -10.45 -1.37
N HIS A 41 -10.33 -10.59 -1.94
CA HIS A 41 -10.58 -11.32 -3.19
C HIS A 41 -9.77 -12.62 -3.32
N PHE A 42 -9.86 -13.50 -2.30
CA PHE A 42 -9.23 -14.83 -2.26
C PHE A 42 -7.72 -14.85 -2.10
N ARG A 43 -7.07 -13.68 -2.09
CA ARG A 43 -5.63 -13.56 -1.90
C ARG A 43 -5.32 -13.19 -0.47
N SER A 44 -4.31 -13.85 0.08
CA SER A 44 -3.74 -13.50 1.38
C SER A 44 -2.59 -12.52 1.18
N TYR A 45 -2.71 -11.33 1.74
CA TYR A 45 -1.69 -10.30 1.74
C TYR A 45 -1.02 -10.29 3.10
N LYS A 46 0.17 -10.91 3.17
CA LYS A 46 0.97 -10.98 4.40
C LYS A 46 1.47 -9.62 4.84
N THR A 47 1.69 -9.38 6.13
CA THR A 47 2.45 -8.21 6.65
C THR A 47 2.12 -6.86 5.97
N CYS A 48 0.85 -6.58 5.72
CA CYS A 48 0.39 -5.38 5.01
C CYS A 48 -0.29 -4.39 5.97
N PHE A 49 -0.62 -3.20 5.48
CA PHE A 49 -1.44 -2.19 6.16
C PHE A 49 -2.44 -1.57 5.19
N GLN A 50 -3.57 -1.05 5.70
CA GLN A 50 -4.62 -0.45 4.89
C GLN A 50 -4.50 1.08 4.88
N GLY A 51 -4.67 1.71 3.71
CA GLY A 51 -4.44 3.14 3.49
C GLY A 51 -5.24 4.04 4.42
N ASN A 52 -6.57 3.96 4.37
CA ASN A 52 -7.45 4.80 5.20
C ASN A 52 -7.29 4.55 6.72
N GLU A 53 -7.16 3.30 7.16
CA GLU A 53 -6.88 2.97 8.58
C GLU A 53 -5.58 3.64 9.06
N THR A 54 -4.58 3.67 8.18
CA THR A 54 -3.28 4.29 8.46
C THR A 54 -3.42 5.81 8.53
N VAL A 55 -4.17 6.44 7.62
CA VAL A 55 -4.42 7.89 7.65
C VAL A 55 -5.20 8.29 8.91
N ASP A 56 -6.23 7.52 9.29
CA ASP A 56 -6.97 7.72 10.54
C ASP A 56 -6.03 7.68 11.75
N TRP A 57 -5.16 6.68 11.80
CA TRP A 57 -4.18 6.52 12.87
C TRP A 57 -3.15 7.64 12.90
N LEU A 58 -2.60 8.05 11.75
CA LEU A 58 -1.61 9.12 11.62
C LEU A 58 -2.13 10.45 12.17
N VAL A 59 -3.38 10.80 11.87
CA VAL A 59 -4.01 12.02 12.40
C VAL A 59 -4.28 11.89 13.90
N ARG A 60 -4.85 10.77 14.32
CA ARG A 60 -5.19 10.51 15.74
C ARG A 60 -3.95 10.51 16.65
N CYS A 61 -2.82 10.03 16.16
CA CYS A 61 -1.56 9.97 16.91
C CYS A 61 -0.65 11.19 16.67
N HIS A 62 -1.16 12.25 16.03
CA HIS A 62 -0.42 13.50 15.76
C HIS A 62 0.87 13.33 14.94
N HIS A 63 0.96 12.29 14.10
CA HIS A 63 2.02 12.21 13.10
C HIS A 63 1.83 13.24 11.98
N CYS A 64 0.58 13.65 11.72
CA CYS A 64 0.20 14.66 10.73
C CYS A 64 -1.05 15.43 11.21
N ASP A 65 -1.10 16.74 10.97
CA ASP A 65 -2.22 17.59 11.42
C ASP A 65 -3.52 17.34 10.65
N HIS A 66 -3.41 16.88 9.40
CA HIS A 66 -4.57 16.65 8.54
C HIS A 66 -4.32 15.51 7.54
N ARG A 67 -5.41 14.89 7.09
CA ARG A 67 -5.41 13.71 6.19
C ARG A 67 -4.61 13.94 4.90
N ARG A 68 -4.75 15.13 4.29
CA ARG A 68 -4.00 15.50 3.07
C ARG A 68 -2.49 15.47 3.28
N GLY A 69 -2.01 15.91 4.45
CA GLY A 69 -0.59 15.94 4.78
C GLY A 69 -0.06 14.52 4.99
N ALA A 70 -0.84 13.67 5.67
CA ALA A 70 -0.54 12.25 5.82
C ALA A 70 -0.41 11.54 4.47
N VAL A 71 -1.38 11.72 3.56
CA VAL A 71 -1.32 11.14 2.21
C VAL A 71 -0.10 11.64 1.44
N THR A 72 0.21 12.94 1.52
CA THR A 72 1.37 13.54 0.84
C THR A 72 2.69 12.94 1.37
N ALA A 73 2.86 12.87 2.68
CA ALA A 73 4.06 12.31 3.29
C ALA A 73 4.23 10.81 2.98
N MET A 74 3.15 10.03 3.04
CA MET A 74 3.16 8.61 2.67
C MET A 74 3.50 8.39 1.18
N ARG A 75 3.01 9.26 0.28
CA ARG A 75 3.40 9.24 -1.14
C ARG A 75 4.89 9.55 -1.31
N MET A 76 5.44 10.50 -0.57
CA MET A 76 6.87 10.80 -0.64
C MET A 76 7.73 9.60 -0.21
N LEU A 77 7.31 8.85 0.83
CA LEU A 77 7.96 7.59 1.21
C LEU A 77 7.81 6.52 0.11
N GLN A 78 6.63 6.41 -0.51
CA GLN A 78 6.40 5.49 -1.63
C GLN A 78 7.26 5.81 -2.85
N ASP A 79 7.37 7.09 -3.24
CA ASP A 79 8.15 7.54 -4.40
C ASP A 79 9.65 7.19 -4.25
N ARG A 80 10.10 6.96 -3.03
CA ARG A 80 11.48 6.52 -2.70
C ARG A 80 11.57 5.02 -2.41
N GLY A 81 10.54 4.26 -2.76
CA GLY A 81 10.50 2.81 -2.59
C GLY A 81 10.44 2.34 -1.15
N PHE A 82 10.15 3.19 -0.16
CA PHE A 82 10.08 2.73 1.23
C PHE A 82 8.87 1.81 1.48
N LEU A 83 7.78 2.07 0.77
CA LEU A 83 6.55 1.28 0.77
C LEU A 83 5.98 1.21 -0.64
N HIS A 84 5.06 0.29 -0.86
CA HIS A 84 4.37 0.13 -2.14
C HIS A 84 2.96 -0.43 -1.94
N HIS A 85 2.12 -0.28 -2.97
CA HIS A 85 0.82 -0.97 -3.03
C HIS A 85 1.07 -2.46 -3.25
N VAL A 86 0.30 -3.35 -2.62
CA VAL A 86 0.55 -4.81 -2.68
C VAL A 86 0.44 -5.43 -4.08
N CYS A 87 -0.06 -4.70 -5.07
CA CYS A 87 -0.07 -5.09 -6.48
C CYS A 87 0.71 -4.10 -7.36
N ASP A 88 1.43 -3.14 -6.78
CA ASP A 88 2.19 -2.07 -7.48
C ASP A 88 1.40 -1.16 -8.43
N ASP A 89 0.06 -1.28 -8.47
CA ASP A 89 -0.80 -0.50 -9.38
C ASP A 89 -1.22 0.90 -8.88
N HIS A 90 -0.93 1.24 -7.62
CA HIS A 90 -1.50 2.44 -7.01
C HIS A 90 -0.48 3.26 -6.21
N ARG A 91 -0.55 4.59 -6.39
CA ARG A 91 0.00 5.54 -5.41
C ARG A 91 -0.81 5.49 -4.12
N PHE A 92 -0.20 5.93 -3.02
CA PHE A 92 -0.80 5.92 -1.70
C PHE A 92 -2.04 6.82 -1.68
N LYS A 93 -3.12 6.27 -1.14
CA LYS A 93 -4.42 6.89 -1.03
C LYS A 93 -5.05 6.59 0.32
N ASP A 94 -5.85 7.54 0.75
CA ASP A 94 -6.76 7.42 1.88
C ASP A 94 -8.00 6.59 1.50
N GLU A 95 -7.76 5.33 1.14
CA GLU A 95 -8.76 4.38 0.66
C GLU A 95 -8.50 3.00 1.28
N ALA A 96 -9.48 2.10 1.17
CA ALA A 96 -9.36 0.70 1.59
C ALA A 96 -8.49 -0.14 0.63
N LEU A 97 -7.28 0.35 0.35
CA LEU A 97 -6.24 -0.32 -0.44
C LEU A 97 -5.14 -0.81 0.50
N PHE A 98 -4.45 -1.89 0.11
CA PHE A 98 -3.40 -2.49 0.91
C PHE A 98 -2.02 -2.08 0.42
N TYR A 99 -1.15 -1.77 1.37
CA TYR A 99 0.23 -1.39 1.15
C TYR A 99 1.15 -2.23 2.03
N ARG A 100 2.42 -2.26 1.68
CA ARG A 100 3.45 -3.02 2.39
C ARG A 100 4.74 -2.20 2.41
N PHE A 101 5.49 -2.29 3.51
CA PHE A 101 6.85 -1.77 3.57
C PHE A 101 7.79 -2.72 2.84
N ARG A 102 8.68 -2.20 1.99
CA ARG A 102 9.54 -3.07 1.16
C ARG A 102 10.48 -3.96 1.97
N ILE A 103 10.89 -3.52 3.16
CA ILE A 103 11.70 -4.35 4.07
C ILE A 103 11.02 -5.68 4.46
N GLU A 104 9.70 -5.75 4.38
CA GLU A 104 8.94 -6.97 4.65
C GLU A 104 8.88 -7.91 3.43
N GLU A 105 9.34 -7.45 2.27
CA GLU A 105 9.51 -8.28 1.07
C GLU A 105 10.92 -8.87 1.04
N LYS A 106 11.00 -10.19 0.88
CA LYS A 106 12.28 -10.89 0.74
C LYS A 106 12.77 -10.94 -0.71
N THR A 107 11.97 -10.45 -1.65
CA THR A 107 12.18 -10.59 -3.09
C THR A 107 12.40 -9.20 -3.69
N ASN A 108 13.39 -9.05 -4.58
CA ASN A 108 13.66 -7.83 -5.37
C ASN A 108 14.12 -6.56 -4.60
N MET A 109 14.72 -6.70 -3.41
CA MET A 109 15.35 -5.54 -2.70
C MET A 109 16.53 -4.91 -3.47
N GLU A 110 17.12 -5.64 -4.43
CA GLU A 110 18.26 -5.19 -5.25
C GLU A 110 17.94 -3.95 -6.10
N GLU A 111 16.66 -3.68 -6.38
CA GLU A 111 16.21 -2.49 -7.12
C GLU A 111 16.27 -1.20 -6.27
N TYR A 112 16.41 -1.30 -4.94
CA TYR A 112 16.33 -0.18 -4.00
C TYR A 112 17.64 0.00 -3.24
N THR A 113 18.72 0.33 -3.97
CA THR A 113 20.08 0.42 -3.43
C THR A 113 20.19 1.35 -2.21
N ASP A 114 19.57 2.53 -2.24
CA ASP A 114 19.58 3.45 -1.09
C ASP A 114 18.88 2.85 0.13
N LEU A 115 17.75 2.17 -0.06
CA LEU A 115 17.02 1.55 1.05
C LEU A 115 17.81 0.38 1.65
N GLN A 116 18.49 -0.39 0.80
CA GLN A 116 19.39 -1.46 1.24
C GLN A 116 20.55 -0.89 2.05
N ASN A 117 21.23 0.14 1.54
CA ASN A 117 22.31 0.83 2.24
C ASN A 117 21.85 1.38 3.60
N PHE A 118 20.65 1.96 3.65
CA PHE A 118 20.05 2.46 4.89
C PHE A 118 19.89 1.34 5.94
N TYR A 119 19.32 0.19 5.56
CA TYR A 119 19.10 -0.92 6.49
C TYR A 119 20.41 -1.63 6.88
N GLU A 120 21.37 -1.70 5.95
CA GLU A 120 22.73 -2.19 6.24
C GLU A 120 23.42 -1.29 7.28
N GLY A 121 23.33 0.03 7.11
CA GLY A 121 23.79 0.99 8.10
C GLY A 121 23.12 0.84 9.46
N ASN A 122 21.79 0.66 9.48
CA ASN A 122 21.02 0.45 10.71
C ASN A 122 21.47 -0.81 11.47
N LYS A 123 21.75 -1.90 10.74
CA LYS A 123 22.29 -3.13 11.33
C LYS A 123 23.60 -2.85 12.09
N TYR A 124 24.54 -2.18 11.45
CA TYR A 124 25.85 -1.89 12.05
C TYR A 124 25.79 -0.83 13.16
N TYR A 125 24.88 0.14 13.04
CA TYR A 125 24.57 1.07 14.11
C TYR A 125 24.11 0.34 15.39
N LYS A 126 23.15 -0.59 15.26
CA LYS A 126 22.65 -1.39 16.39
C LYS A 126 23.72 -2.26 17.03
N ILE A 127 24.61 -2.85 16.22
CA ILE A 127 25.76 -3.62 16.73
C ILE A 127 26.63 -2.71 17.61
N LEU A 128 27.02 -1.53 17.12
CA LEU A 128 27.80 -0.55 17.88
C LEU A 128 27.11 -0.09 19.17
N MET A 129 25.81 0.20 19.11
CA MET A 129 25.00 0.60 20.27
C MET A 129 24.88 -0.51 21.31
N SER A 130 24.87 -1.78 20.90
CA SER A 130 24.81 -2.93 21.80
C SER A 130 26.15 -3.24 22.51
N SER A 131 27.24 -2.55 22.13
CA SER A 131 28.57 -2.80 22.67
C SER A 131 28.66 -2.45 24.16
N LYS A 132 28.95 -3.46 24.99
CA LYS A 132 29.20 -3.28 26.43
C LYS A 132 30.38 -2.34 26.73
N LYS A 133 31.31 -2.18 25.78
CA LYS A 133 32.49 -1.31 25.93
C LYS A 133 32.21 0.15 25.56
N GLY A 134 30.98 0.49 25.14
CA GLY A 134 30.62 1.84 24.70
C GLY A 134 31.45 2.26 23.48
N ALA A 135 31.41 1.44 22.43
CA ALA A 135 32.18 1.67 21.20
C ALA A 135 31.76 2.96 20.48
N ILE A 136 30.46 3.29 20.54
CA ILE A 136 29.92 4.57 20.10
C ILE A 136 29.76 5.51 21.30
N ARG A 137 30.37 6.69 21.24
CA ARG A 137 30.39 7.66 22.34
C ARG A 137 30.79 9.05 21.87
N SER A 138 30.90 9.99 22.81
CA SER A 138 31.36 11.35 22.52
C SER A 138 32.88 11.45 22.56
N TYR A 139 33.48 12.11 21.59
CA TYR A 139 34.93 12.33 21.48
C TYR A 139 35.26 13.82 21.38
N HIS A 140 36.36 14.24 22.00
CA HIS A 140 36.86 15.61 21.91
C HIS A 140 38.04 15.66 20.95
N LEU A 141 37.93 16.43 19.87
CA LEU A 141 39.00 16.60 18.89
C LEU A 141 39.12 18.07 18.51
N ARG A 142 40.33 18.64 18.67
CA ARG A 142 40.63 20.06 18.37
C ARG A 142 39.63 21.05 19.00
N GLY A 143 39.19 20.78 20.23
CA GLY A 143 38.24 21.62 20.97
C GLY A 143 36.76 21.46 20.57
N GLN A 144 36.43 20.57 19.62
CA GLN A 144 35.06 20.23 19.25
C GLN A 144 34.65 18.88 19.84
N VAL A 145 33.36 18.74 20.16
CA VAL A 145 32.77 17.49 20.65
C VAL A 145 32.00 16.83 19.53
N TYR A 146 32.34 15.57 19.25
CA TYR A 146 31.66 14.73 18.27
C TYR A 146 30.90 13.64 19.02
N HIS A 147 29.59 13.79 19.09
CA HIS A 147 28.69 12.82 19.72
C HIS A 147 28.46 11.60 18.82
N ASN A 148 28.18 10.45 19.42
CA ASN A 148 27.88 9.20 18.69
C ASN A 148 28.92 8.84 17.61
N ALA A 149 30.20 9.10 17.89
CA ALA A 149 31.31 8.73 17.04
C ALA A 149 31.95 7.41 17.52
N PHE A 150 32.74 6.77 16.66
CA PHE A 150 33.42 5.52 16.93
C PHE A 150 34.79 5.46 16.23
N MET A 151 35.71 4.67 16.79
CA MET A 151 37.03 4.43 16.18
C MET A 151 36.94 3.31 15.14
N GLY A 152 37.69 3.42 14.04
CA GLY A 152 37.72 2.42 12.97
C GLY A 152 38.09 1.03 13.49
N ALA A 153 39.10 0.95 14.36
CA ALA A 153 39.52 -0.32 14.96
C ALA A 153 38.48 -0.91 15.92
N ALA A 154 37.82 -0.08 16.73
CA ALA A 154 36.75 -0.54 17.62
C ALA A 154 35.56 -1.13 16.84
N PHE A 155 35.25 -0.59 15.66
CA PHE A 155 34.24 -1.16 14.76
C PHE A 155 34.67 -2.53 14.23
N VAL A 156 35.89 -2.64 13.71
CA VAL A 156 36.43 -3.90 13.17
C VAL A 156 36.45 -4.99 14.24
N ASP A 157 36.96 -4.68 15.43
CA ASP A 157 36.99 -5.61 16.56
C ASP A 157 35.58 -6.03 16.98
N LEU A 158 34.61 -5.11 16.95
CA LEU A 158 33.24 -5.43 17.32
C LEU A 158 32.62 -6.42 16.32
N LEU A 159 32.78 -6.20 15.01
CA LEU A 159 32.26 -7.10 13.99
C LEU A 159 32.86 -8.52 14.09
N LEU A 160 34.15 -8.62 14.39
CA LEU A 160 34.81 -9.91 14.61
C LEU A 160 34.29 -10.60 15.87
N ASN A 161 34.15 -9.86 16.97
CA ASN A 161 33.70 -10.41 18.24
C ASN A 161 32.22 -10.82 18.23
N THR A 162 31.38 -10.17 17.42
CA THR A 162 29.98 -10.56 17.22
C THR A 162 29.81 -11.69 16.19
N GLY A 163 30.88 -12.08 15.48
CA GLY A 163 30.83 -13.10 14.43
C GLY A 163 30.13 -12.62 13.15
N GLU A 164 30.01 -11.31 12.94
CA GLU A 164 29.40 -10.73 11.74
C GLU A 164 30.30 -10.86 10.51
N VAL A 165 31.61 -10.98 10.73
CA VAL A 165 32.66 -11.18 9.72
C VAL A 165 33.71 -12.14 10.23
N ALA A 166 34.39 -12.83 9.32
CA ALA A 166 35.46 -13.77 9.65
C ALA A 166 36.84 -13.10 9.70
N THR A 167 37.03 -12.00 8.96
CA THR A 167 38.34 -11.37 8.78
C THR A 167 38.31 -9.84 8.99
N LYS A 168 39.46 -9.26 9.32
CA LYS A 168 39.61 -7.81 9.44
C LYS A 168 39.39 -7.13 8.08
N GLU A 169 39.79 -7.79 7.01
CA GLU A 169 39.65 -7.31 5.64
C GLU A 169 38.19 -7.17 5.22
N GLU A 170 37.33 -8.12 5.59
CA GLU A 170 35.88 -8.04 5.41
C GLU A 170 35.27 -6.86 6.19
N ALA A 171 35.65 -6.70 7.46
CA ALA A 171 35.21 -5.59 8.28
C ALA A 171 35.58 -4.23 7.69
N VAL A 172 36.80 -4.11 7.15
CA VAL A 172 37.25 -2.88 6.47
C VAL A 172 36.46 -2.64 5.18
N LYS A 173 36.14 -3.67 4.40
CA LYS A 173 35.29 -3.53 3.20
C LYS A 173 33.90 -3.00 3.55
N ILE A 174 33.29 -3.51 4.63
CA ILE A 174 32.01 -2.99 5.14
C ILE A 174 32.13 -1.52 5.49
N GLY A 175 33.12 -1.14 6.32
CA GLY A 175 33.30 0.26 6.72
C GLY A 175 33.56 1.20 5.53
N ARG A 176 34.26 0.72 4.49
CA ARG A 176 34.45 1.48 3.25
C ARG A 176 33.15 1.66 2.49
N ASN A 177 32.38 0.59 2.30
CA ASN A 177 31.08 0.65 1.65
C ASN A 177 30.11 1.62 2.37
N LEU A 178 30.05 1.56 3.71
CA LEU A 178 29.24 2.48 4.51
C LEU A 178 29.66 3.95 4.30
N LEU A 179 30.97 4.21 4.14
CA LEU A 179 31.48 5.56 3.91
C LEU A 179 31.18 6.03 2.48
N GLU A 180 31.42 5.19 1.48
CA GLU A 180 31.12 5.48 0.06
C GLU A 180 29.63 5.76 -0.17
N ASN A 181 28.76 5.01 0.51
CA ASN A 181 27.30 5.20 0.46
C ASN A 181 26.78 6.26 1.44
N CYS A 182 27.66 7.10 2.00
CA CYS A 182 27.29 8.23 2.86
C CYS A 182 26.48 7.85 4.11
N ILE A 183 26.60 6.62 4.61
CA ILE A 183 25.99 6.16 5.87
C ILE A 183 26.85 6.58 7.07
N ILE A 184 28.17 6.55 6.88
CA ILE A 184 29.14 7.08 7.84
C ILE A 184 30.04 8.09 7.15
N ARG A 185 30.68 8.95 7.94
CA ARG A 185 31.70 9.89 7.48
C ARG A 185 32.91 9.82 8.39
N HIS A 186 34.09 10.09 7.84
CA HIS A 186 35.25 10.40 8.65
C HIS A 186 35.09 11.82 9.20
N ILE A 187 35.40 12.04 10.48
CA ILE A 187 35.11 13.34 11.12
C ILE A 187 35.79 14.53 10.42
N THR A 188 37.00 14.36 9.89
CA THR A 188 37.71 15.42 9.14
C THR A 188 37.46 15.35 7.63
N ASP A 189 36.73 14.35 7.15
CA ASP A 189 36.51 14.05 5.72
C ASP A 189 37.81 13.83 4.89
N GLU A 190 38.97 13.69 5.53
CA GLU A 190 40.27 13.50 4.86
C GLU A 190 40.65 12.03 4.60
N TYR A 191 39.98 11.09 5.27
CA TYR A 191 40.37 9.69 5.26
C TYR A 191 39.21 8.80 4.86
N HIS A 192 39.52 7.78 4.07
CA HIS A 192 38.64 6.65 3.87
C HIS A 192 38.71 5.67 5.05
N PHE A 193 37.79 4.70 5.11
CA PHE A 193 37.68 3.79 6.24
C PHE A 193 38.92 2.88 6.37
N ARG A 194 39.46 2.83 7.58
CA ARG A 194 40.62 2.01 7.97
C ARG A 194 40.42 1.44 9.36
N ASN A 195 41.00 0.26 9.56
CA ASN A 195 41.18 -0.35 10.88
C ASN A 195 42.27 0.43 11.65
N ASP A 196 41.88 1.53 12.29
CA ASP A 196 42.79 2.47 12.95
C ASP A 196 42.19 2.93 14.28
N ASP A 197 43.01 2.99 15.34
CA ASP A 197 42.60 3.36 16.70
C ASP A 197 42.41 4.87 16.88
N MET A 198 42.89 5.69 15.95
CA MET A 198 42.89 7.15 16.02
C MET A 198 41.89 7.80 15.06
N LEU A 199 41.53 7.11 13.97
CA LEU A 199 40.55 7.63 13.01
C LEU A 199 39.12 7.45 13.54
N LEU A 200 38.41 8.57 13.63
CA LEU A 200 37.05 8.64 14.13
C LEU A 200 36.05 8.79 12.99
N TYR A 201 34.96 8.04 13.10
CA TYR A 201 33.86 8.03 12.16
C TYR A 201 32.55 8.31 12.90
N GLN A 202 31.57 8.84 12.17
CA GLN A 202 30.25 9.15 12.70
C GLN A 202 29.19 8.74 11.68
N PHE A 203 28.06 8.21 12.16
CA PHE A 203 26.90 8.01 11.30
C PHE A 203 26.34 9.35 10.86
N THR A 204 26.02 9.46 9.58
CA THR A 204 25.31 10.63 9.00
C THR A 204 23.81 10.51 9.25
N VAL A 205 23.30 9.27 9.32
CA VAL A 205 21.89 8.95 9.51
C VAL A 205 21.56 8.86 10.99
N ASN A 206 20.50 9.55 11.42
CA ASN A 206 19.97 9.41 12.78
C ASN A 206 19.05 8.20 12.89
N TYR A 207 19.60 7.02 13.17
CA TYR A 207 18.80 5.79 13.34
C TYR A 207 17.93 5.74 14.59
N ASP A 208 18.17 6.61 15.58
CA ASP A 208 17.32 6.79 16.76
C ASP A 208 16.24 7.87 16.54
N CYS A 209 15.93 8.19 15.29
CA CYS A 209 14.89 9.14 14.92
C CYS A 209 13.56 8.80 15.61
N LYS A 210 12.93 9.83 16.19
CA LYS A 210 11.60 9.79 16.79
C LYS A 210 10.69 10.88 16.24
N SER A 211 11.01 11.34 15.03
CA SER A 211 10.30 12.43 14.38
C SER A 211 8.96 11.97 13.84
N SER A 212 7.97 12.86 13.88
CA SER A 212 6.65 12.63 13.27
C SER A 212 6.76 12.49 11.75
N LEU A 213 5.76 11.85 11.13
CA LEU A 213 5.73 11.69 9.67
C LEU A 213 5.68 13.04 8.95
N SER A 214 5.05 14.06 9.56
CA SER A 214 4.95 15.42 9.00
C SER A 214 6.31 16.05 8.68
N GLU A 215 7.39 15.63 9.34
CA GLU A 215 8.75 16.11 9.09
C GLU A 215 9.24 15.76 7.69
N VAL A 216 8.70 14.69 7.09
CA VAL A 216 8.96 14.32 5.69
C VAL A 216 8.51 15.41 4.71
N LEU A 217 7.47 16.19 5.06
CA LEU A 217 6.93 17.24 4.19
C LEU A 217 7.93 18.39 3.95
N LYS A 218 8.97 18.53 4.78
CA LYS A 218 10.05 19.52 4.60
C LYS A 218 10.82 19.30 3.29
N TYR A 219 10.85 18.06 2.80
CA TYR A 219 11.51 17.67 1.56
C TYR A 219 10.55 17.71 0.35
N ASN A 220 9.34 18.26 0.52
CA ASN A 220 8.40 18.41 -0.57
C ASN A 220 8.82 19.60 -1.42
N LEU A 221 9.54 19.32 -2.50
CA LEU A 221 10.09 20.33 -3.41
C LEU A 221 9.03 20.96 -4.33
N GLY A 222 7.74 20.68 -4.10
CA GLY A 222 6.64 21.25 -4.87
C GLY A 222 6.34 20.45 -6.14
N LEU A 223 5.80 19.24 -5.97
CA LEU A 223 5.03 18.55 -7.03
C LEU A 223 3.60 19.13 -7.20
N ASP A 224 3.36 20.38 -6.79
CA ASP A 224 2.09 21.12 -6.97
C ASP A 224 1.91 21.69 -8.38
N ARG A 225 2.33 20.96 -9.43
CA ARG A 225 2.11 21.37 -10.84
C ARG A 225 1.25 20.42 -11.68
N ARG A 226 0.62 19.40 -11.10
CA ARG A 226 -0.33 18.54 -11.85
C ARG A 226 -1.67 18.23 -11.19
N ASP A 227 -1.98 18.78 -10.01
CA ASP A 227 -3.31 18.61 -9.38
C ASP A 227 -4.14 19.91 -9.35
N SER A 228 -3.93 20.80 -10.32
CA SER A 228 -4.78 21.99 -10.55
C SER A 228 -5.66 21.80 -11.80
N ALA A 229 -6.44 20.73 -11.85
CA ALA A 229 -7.57 20.63 -12.78
C ALA A 229 -8.60 19.56 -12.38
N ASP A 230 -8.93 19.34 -11.10
CA ASP A 230 -10.26 18.78 -10.78
C ASP A 230 -10.69 19.00 -9.33
N SER A 231 -11.12 20.23 -9.02
CA SER A 231 -11.98 20.50 -7.85
C SER A 231 -12.74 21.80 -8.09
N ARG A 232 -13.69 21.80 -9.04
CA ARG A 232 -14.76 22.80 -9.06
C ARG A 232 -16.09 22.10 -9.28
N LYS A 233 -16.72 21.72 -8.17
CA LYS A 233 -18.17 21.71 -8.00
C LYS A 233 -18.46 21.81 -6.51
N ASP A 234 -18.19 23.00 -5.96
CA ASP A 234 -18.93 23.45 -4.79
C ASP A 234 -20.13 24.26 -5.28
N SER A 235 -21.26 23.80 -4.79
CA SER A 235 -22.58 24.40 -4.85
C SER A 235 -22.57 25.81 -4.26
N ALA A 236 -23.17 26.76 -4.96
CA ALA A 236 -23.65 27.99 -4.36
C ALA A 236 -24.97 28.40 -5.03
N ASP A 237 -26.06 28.05 -4.36
CA ASP A 237 -27.35 28.73 -4.51
C ASP A 237 -27.20 30.19 -4.04
N SER A 238 -27.67 31.12 -4.88
CA SER A 238 -27.97 32.48 -4.47
C SER A 238 -29.27 32.89 -5.15
N ARG A 239 -30.34 32.97 -4.35
CA ARG A 239 -31.52 33.77 -4.67
C ARG A 239 -31.85 34.65 -3.46
N THR A 240 -31.84 35.95 -3.73
CA THR A 240 -32.19 37.07 -2.87
C THR A 240 -33.70 37.33 -2.90
N SER A 241 -34.31 37.44 -1.72
CA SER A 241 -35.41 38.36 -1.32
C SER A 241 -35.63 38.10 0.18
N GLY A 242 -35.62 39.02 1.13
CA GLY A 242 -36.19 40.36 1.19
C GLY A 242 -37.19 40.39 2.36
N SER A 243 -37.00 41.33 3.29
CA SER A 243 -37.95 41.78 4.36
C SER A 243 -37.79 41.26 5.80
N GLU A 244 -37.16 42.13 6.61
CA GLU A 244 -37.59 42.75 7.89
C GLU A 244 -37.99 41.98 9.17
N HIS A 245 -37.63 42.64 10.28
CA HIS A 245 -37.96 42.49 11.72
C HIS A 245 -37.12 41.50 12.56
N VAL A 246 -36.12 41.94 13.34
CA VAL A 246 -36.11 42.71 14.62
C VAL A 246 -36.28 41.82 15.87
N PHE A 247 -35.28 41.93 16.75
CA PHE A 247 -35.21 41.72 18.21
C PHE A 247 -34.56 40.46 18.84
N GLU A 248 -33.52 40.80 19.63
CA GLU A 248 -33.09 40.29 20.95
C GLU A 248 -32.46 38.89 21.16
N ARG A 249 -31.20 38.94 21.63
CA ARG A 249 -30.55 37.99 22.56
C ARG A 249 -31.16 38.17 23.96
N PRO A 250 -31.08 37.24 24.96
CA PRO A 250 -29.78 36.67 25.37
C PRO A 250 -29.71 35.36 26.23
N HIS A 251 -28.45 34.96 26.50
CA HIS A 251 -27.91 34.21 27.65
C HIS A 251 -28.25 32.72 27.87
N GLY A 252 -27.25 31.94 28.31
CA GLY A 252 -27.52 30.63 28.93
C GLY A 252 -26.36 29.66 29.05
N ASN A 253 -25.51 29.88 30.06
CA ASN A 253 -24.39 29.04 30.51
C ASN A 253 -24.70 27.53 30.75
N ARG A 254 -23.61 26.75 30.70
CA ARG A 254 -23.18 25.70 31.66
C ARG A 254 -23.60 24.22 31.50
N ASN A 255 -22.54 23.42 31.29
CA ASN A 255 -22.03 22.35 32.16
C ASN A 255 -22.58 20.90 32.12
N VAL A 256 -21.59 19.98 32.10
CA VAL A 256 -21.41 18.79 32.98
C VAL A 256 -21.68 17.39 32.40
N MET A 257 -20.54 16.67 32.32
CA MET A 257 -20.24 15.28 32.72
C MET A 257 -21.00 14.09 32.12
N ALA A 258 -20.16 13.27 31.44
CA ALA A 258 -19.78 11.90 31.82
C ALA A 258 -20.80 10.75 31.71
N ALA A 259 -20.24 9.69 31.10
CA ALA A 259 -20.18 8.32 31.60
C ALA A 259 -21.08 7.26 30.93
N HIS A 260 -20.35 6.24 30.48
CA HIS A 260 -20.63 4.81 30.57
C HIS A 260 -21.60 4.12 29.58
N ALA A 261 -20.95 3.25 28.80
CA ALA A 261 -21.20 1.81 28.67
C ALA A 261 -22.34 1.29 27.78
N ILE A 262 -21.89 0.50 26.78
CA ILE A 262 -22.28 -0.87 26.44
C ILE A 262 -23.79 -1.20 26.53
N LEU A 263 -24.40 -1.49 25.37
CA LEU A 263 -25.04 -2.78 25.03
C LEU A 263 -25.70 -2.69 23.65
N LEU A 264 -25.51 -3.75 22.85
CA LEU A 264 -26.30 -4.05 21.65
C LEU A 264 -27.77 -4.28 22.04
N PRO A 265 -28.70 -4.11 21.08
CA PRO A 265 -29.51 -5.29 20.73
C PRO A 265 -29.81 -5.45 19.22
N ASP A 266 -30.04 -6.71 18.84
CA ASP A 266 -30.68 -7.18 17.62
C ASP A 266 -32.13 -6.67 17.48
N GLY A 267 -32.64 -6.55 16.25
CA GLY A 267 -34.08 -6.39 16.00
C GLY A 267 -34.49 -5.93 14.60
N LEU A 268 -34.87 -6.91 13.78
CA LEU A 268 -35.56 -6.94 12.47
C LEU A 268 -36.65 -5.87 12.14
N GLY A 269 -36.82 -5.67 10.82
CA GLY A 269 -38.00 -5.09 10.13
C GLY A 269 -37.74 -3.67 9.62
N ASP A 270 -38.01 -3.24 8.39
CA ASP A 270 -39.02 -3.65 7.43
C ASP A 270 -38.65 -3.14 6.01
N THR A 271 -39.27 -3.79 5.05
CA THR A 271 -39.36 -3.68 3.59
C THR A 271 -39.39 -2.28 2.97
N SER A 272 -38.86 -2.19 1.74
CA SER A 272 -39.42 -1.33 0.68
C SER A 272 -39.01 -1.84 -0.70
N HIS A 273 -39.98 -2.47 -1.37
CA HIS A 273 -39.98 -2.77 -2.80
C HIS A 273 -40.12 -1.48 -3.60
N HIS A 274 -39.20 -1.21 -4.54
CA HIS A 274 -39.46 -0.25 -5.62
C HIS A 274 -39.55 -0.98 -6.96
N VAL A 275 -40.78 -0.97 -7.46
CA VAL A 275 -41.23 -1.32 -8.81
C VAL A 275 -40.58 -0.36 -9.82
N ILE A 276 -40.02 -0.88 -10.91
CA ILE A 276 -39.74 -0.09 -12.11
C ILE A 276 -40.41 -0.78 -13.30
N ASP A 277 -41.45 -0.13 -13.80
CA ASP A 277 -42.06 -0.37 -15.11
C ASP A 277 -41.03 -0.18 -16.23
N ARG A 278 -41.04 -1.10 -17.20
CA ARG A 278 -40.43 -0.90 -18.52
C ARG A 278 -41.46 -1.21 -19.59
N ASN A 279 -41.84 -0.18 -20.34
CA ASN A 279 -42.47 -0.31 -21.64
C ASN A 279 -41.50 0.13 -22.76
N LEU A 280 -41.65 -0.56 -23.88
CA LEU A 280 -40.76 -0.66 -25.05
C LEU A 280 -40.77 0.57 -25.98
N SER A 281 -39.68 0.79 -26.73
CA SER A 281 -39.62 0.66 -28.21
C SER A 281 -38.37 1.33 -28.85
N ASP A 282 -37.47 0.48 -29.34
CA ASP A 282 -37.03 0.34 -30.74
C ASP A 282 -36.62 1.55 -31.63
N LYS A 283 -35.35 1.47 -32.10
CA LYS A 283 -34.84 1.61 -33.49
C LYS A 283 -33.72 2.62 -33.80
N SER A 284 -32.79 2.05 -34.58
CA SER A 284 -31.95 2.59 -35.65
C SER A 284 -30.56 3.14 -35.27
N GLY A 285 -29.57 2.57 -35.94
CA GLY A 285 -28.16 2.86 -35.75
C GLY A 285 -27.68 4.07 -36.55
N SER A 286 -26.57 4.63 -36.07
CA SER A 286 -25.58 5.28 -36.90
C SER A 286 -24.23 5.05 -36.25
N PHE A 287 -23.25 4.70 -37.08
CA PHE A 287 -21.84 4.81 -36.75
C PHE A 287 -21.55 6.27 -36.36
N ASP A 288 -20.90 6.48 -35.22
CA ASP A 288 -20.01 7.61 -35.05
C ASP A 288 -18.84 7.22 -34.14
N SER A 289 -17.65 7.56 -34.59
CA SER A 289 -16.39 7.35 -33.90
C SER A 289 -15.98 8.69 -33.31
N SER A 290 -16.11 8.85 -32.00
CA SER A 290 -15.36 9.88 -31.29
C SER A 290 -15.21 9.51 -29.81
N MET A 291 -13.95 9.59 -29.38
CA MET A 291 -13.53 9.42 -27.98
C MET A 291 -14.16 10.46 -27.05
N SER A 292 -14.58 10.03 -25.86
CA SER A 292 -14.44 10.79 -24.61
C SER A 292 -14.76 9.94 -23.38
N ASP A 293 -13.72 9.78 -22.57
CA ASP A 293 -13.58 9.61 -21.11
C ASP A 293 -14.76 9.35 -20.17
N GLY A 294 -14.49 8.39 -19.30
CA GLY A 294 -15.21 8.06 -18.07
C GLY A 294 -14.65 6.77 -17.48
N GLU A 295 -13.34 6.72 -17.19
CA GLU A 295 -12.70 5.49 -16.73
C GLU A 295 -13.01 5.20 -15.24
N ASN A 296 -14.16 4.57 -15.05
CA ASN A 296 -14.39 3.59 -13.99
C ASN A 296 -13.28 2.54 -14.11
N HIS A 297 -12.27 2.56 -13.23
CA HIS A 297 -11.08 1.69 -13.29
C HIS A 297 -11.38 0.23 -12.90
N GLN A 298 -12.53 -0.29 -13.28
CA GLN A 298 -12.68 -1.74 -13.43
C GLN A 298 -11.99 -2.12 -14.75
N PRO A 299 -11.00 -3.04 -14.75
CA PRO A 299 -10.43 -3.52 -15.99
C PRO A 299 -11.56 -4.03 -16.88
N ARG A 300 -11.52 -3.61 -18.15
CA ARG A 300 -12.59 -3.84 -19.12
C ARG A 300 -12.96 -5.32 -19.14
N SER A 301 -14.27 -5.59 -19.24
CA SER A 301 -14.74 -6.97 -19.34
C SER A 301 -14.04 -7.66 -20.50
N VAL A 302 -13.55 -8.87 -20.28
CA VAL A 302 -12.99 -9.71 -21.35
C VAL A 302 -14.08 -10.25 -22.28
N LEU A 303 -15.36 -10.12 -21.93
CA LEU A 303 -16.46 -10.65 -22.71
C LEU A 303 -16.69 -9.83 -23.99
N LEU A 304 -16.85 -10.53 -25.11
CA LEU A 304 -17.12 -9.91 -26.42
C LEU A 304 -18.60 -9.49 -26.56
N ARG A 305 -19.50 -10.14 -25.82
CA ARG A 305 -20.94 -9.86 -25.78
C ARG A 305 -21.46 -10.13 -24.38
N ARG A 306 -22.47 -9.38 -23.92
CA ARG A 306 -23.22 -9.71 -22.71
C ARG A 306 -24.16 -10.89 -22.99
N VAL A 307 -24.14 -11.89 -22.13
CA VAL A 307 -24.97 -13.11 -22.19
C VAL A 307 -25.76 -13.18 -20.88
N THR A 308 -27.05 -13.47 -20.96
CA THR A 308 -27.93 -13.56 -19.79
C THR A 308 -27.91 -14.98 -19.20
N PRO A 309 -28.31 -15.15 -17.92
CA PRO A 309 -28.48 -16.49 -17.33
C PRO A 309 -29.47 -17.35 -18.13
N ASP A 310 -30.57 -16.76 -18.61
CA ASP A 310 -31.59 -17.47 -19.38
C ASP A 310 -31.04 -17.99 -20.73
N GLU A 311 -30.17 -17.23 -21.40
CA GLU A 311 -29.46 -17.69 -22.62
C GLU A 311 -28.50 -18.86 -22.34
N LEU A 312 -27.88 -18.90 -21.16
CA LEU A 312 -26.99 -19.98 -20.76
C LEU A 312 -27.75 -21.24 -20.35
N GLU A 313 -28.98 -21.10 -19.85
CA GLU A 313 -29.85 -22.23 -19.45
C GLU A 313 -30.77 -22.72 -20.59
N ALA A 314 -30.84 -21.99 -21.71
CA ALA A 314 -31.70 -22.34 -22.84
C ALA A 314 -31.37 -23.74 -23.40
N PRO A 315 -32.38 -24.56 -23.77
CA PRO A 315 -32.15 -25.92 -24.29
C PRO A 315 -31.26 -25.96 -25.56
N ASP A 316 -31.32 -24.92 -26.37
CA ASP A 316 -30.57 -24.74 -27.62
C ASP A 316 -29.30 -23.89 -27.44
N THR A 317 -28.86 -23.68 -26.19
CA THR A 317 -27.71 -22.82 -25.89
C THR A 317 -26.45 -23.25 -26.67
N PRO A 318 -25.70 -22.30 -27.26
CA PRO A 318 -24.44 -22.59 -27.94
C PRO A 318 -23.29 -22.79 -26.94
N TYR A 319 -23.56 -22.90 -25.64
CA TYR A 319 -22.56 -23.08 -24.59
C TYR A 319 -22.51 -24.53 -24.09
N VAL A 320 -21.31 -25.02 -23.80
CA VAL A 320 -21.06 -26.35 -23.23
C VAL A 320 -20.57 -26.21 -21.80
N LYS A 321 -21.15 -27.01 -20.91
CA LYS A 321 -20.76 -27.08 -19.50
C LYS A 321 -19.61 -28.07 -19.32
N THR A 322 -18.54 -27.63 -18.66
CA THR A 322 -17.44 -28.47 -18.19
C THR A 322 -17.26 -28.28 -16.69
N CYS A 323 -16.76 -29.29 -15.98
CA CYS A 323 -16.56 -29.21 -14.53
C CYS A 323 -15.12 -29.54 -14.19
N HIS A 324 -14.54 -28.74 -13.28
CA HIS A 324 -13.14 -28.78 -12.91
C HIS A 324 -13.03 -28.84 -11.39
N ARG A 325 -12.08 -29.63 -10.89
CA ARG A 325 -11.67 -29.62 -9.48
C ARG A 325 -10.37 -28.84 -9.38
N VAL A 326 -10.41 -27.71 -8.70
CA VAL A 326 -9.23 -26.84 -8.50
C VAL A 326 -8.80 -26.97 -7.05
N PHE A 327 -7.55 -27.33 -6.82
CA PHE A 327 -6.93 -27.35 -5.49
C PHE A 327 -6.37 -25.96 -5.16
N ASP A 328 -6.38 -25.56 -3.88
CA ASP A 328 -5.79 -24.29 -3.47
C ASP A 328 -4.25 -24.37 -3.35
N ASP A 329 -3.61 -23.21 -3.46
CA ASP A 329 -2.21 -22.97 -3.12
C ASP A 329 -2.12 -21.88 -2.01
N PRO A 330 -0.92 -21.51 -1.52
CA PRO A 330 -0.78 -20.47 -0.49
C PRO A 330 -1.34 -19.08 -0.88
N VAL A 331 -1.52 -18.82 -2.18
CA VAL A 331 -2.04 -17.57 -2.76
C VAL A 331 -3.55 -17.66 -3.00
N GLY A 332 -4.09 -18.84 -3.33
CA GLY A 332 -5.51 -19.11 -3.57
C GLY A 332 -5.72 -20.14 -4.69
N TYR A 333 -6.78 -19.96 -5.49
CA TYR A 333 -7.09 -20.87 -6.60
C TYR A 333 -6.54 -20.41 -7.97
N GLY A 334 -5.89 -19.25 -8.05
CA GLY A 334 -5.26 -18.76 -9.28
C GLY A 334 -6.19 -18.16 -10.35
N PHE A 335 -7.40 -17.71 -10.00
CA PHE A 335 -8.31 -17.03 -10.95
C PHE A 335 -9.15 -15.91 -10.30
N VAL A 336 -9.72 -15.02 -11.12
CA VAL A 336 -10.60 -13.92 -10.69
C VAL A 336 -11.95 -14.02 -11.39
N VAL A 337 -13.05 -13.85 -10.65
CA VAL A 337 -14.41 -13.79 -11.21
C VAL A 337 -14.98 -12.36 -11.19
N ARG A 338 -15.77 -12.02 -12.21
CA ARG A 338 -16.48 -10.73 -12.37
C ARG A 338 -17.91 -11.01 -12.85
N GLY A 339 -18.77 -9.98 -12.90
CA GLY A 339 -20.14 -10.07 -13.42
C GLY A 339 -21.23 -9.88 -12.36
N GLU A 340 -22.41 -9.50 -12.82
CA GLU A 340 -23.59 -9.20 -11.98
C GLU A 340 -24.69 -10.28 -12.13
N GLY A 341 -24.31 -11.48 -12.59
CA GLY A 341 -25.24 -12.57 -12.91
C GLY A 341 -25.48 -12.62 -14.43
N PRO A 342 -24.75 -13.46 -15.19
CA PRO A 342 -23.82 -14.50 -14.74
C PRO A 342 -22.43 -13.96 -14.38
N ALA A 343 -21.81 -14.60 -13.38
CA ALA A 343 -20.39 -14.41 -13.12
C ALA A 343 -19.54 -15.14 -14.17
N TYR A 344 -18.36 -14.62 -14.47
CA TYR A 344 -17.43 -15.18 -15.45
C TYR A 344 -15.97 -15.04 -15.00
N ILE A 345 -15.10 -15.88 -15.55
CA ILE A 345 -13.66 -15.86 -15.28
C ILE A 345 -13.03 -14.68 -16.04
N GLN A 346 -12.54 -13.70 -15.30
CA GLN A 346 -11.92 -12.49 -15.84
C GLN A 346 -10.42 -12.69 -16.09
N THR A 347 -9.71 -13.33 -15.16
CA THR A 347 -8.27 -13.61 -15.30
C THR A 347 -7.95 -14.98 -14.71
N ILE A 348 -6.87 -15.55 -15.23
CA ILE A 348 -6.25 -16.78 -14.73
C ILE A 348 -4.76 -16.52 -14.63
N ASP A 349 -4.15 -16.94 -13.52
CA ASP A 349 -2.71 -17.02 -13.38
C ASP A 349 -2.20 -18.18 -14.26
N PRO A 350 -1.38 -17.94 -15.30
CA PRO A 350 -0.91 -18.98 -16.21
C PRO A 350 -0.14 -20.11 -15.53
N SER A 351 0.45 -19.82 -14.36
CA SER A 351 1.21 -20.78 -13.55
C SER A 351 0.43 -21.34 -12.36
N GLY A 352 -0.81 -20.87 -12.16
CA GLY A 352 -1.60 -21.16 -10.96
C GLY A 352 -2.51 -22.40 -11.06
N PRO A 353 -3.14 -22.79 -9.94
CA PRO A 353 -3.93 -24.02 -9.87
C PRO A 353 -5.11 -24.08 -10.84
N ALA A 354 -5.78 -22.96 -11.09
CA ALA A 354 -6.89 -22.88 -12.05
C ALA A 354 -6.46 -23.14 -13.49
N ALA A 355 -5.28 -22.65 -13.91
CA ALA A 355 -4.73 -22.94 -15.23
C ALA A 355 -4.42 -24.44 -15.36
N ALA A 356 -3.77 -25.02 -14.34
CA ALA A 356 -3.47 -26.45 -14.29
C ALA A 356 -4.73 -27.32 -14.32
N ALA A 357 -5.83 -26.84 -13.72
CA ALA A 357 -7.13 -27.50 -13.76
C ALA A 357 -7.89 -27.32 -15.10
N GLY A 358 -7.38 -26.50 -16.03
CA GLY A 358 -7.98 -26.32 -17.35
C GLY A 358 -9.06 -25.24 -17.43
N LEU A 359 -9.16 -24.36 -16.43
CA LEU A 359 -9.99 -23.17 -16.54
C LEU A 359 -9.43 -22.21 -17.60
N LYS A 360 -10.32 -21.49 -18.27
CA LYS A 360 -9.99 -20.48 -19.29
C LYS A 360 -10.69 -19.15 -18.96
N VAL A 361 -10.08 -18.06 -19.40
CA VAL A 361 -10.69 -16.71 -19.33
C VAL A 361 -11.95 -16.69 -20.21
N ARG A 362 -12.94 -15.86 -19.85
CA ARG A 362 -14.27 -15.71 -20.51
C ARG A 362 -15.29 -16.82 -20.26
N GLN A 363 -14.95 -17.86 -19.50
CA GLN A 363 -15.93 -18.90 -19.15
C GLN A 363 -16.94 -18.38 -18.11
N TYR A 364 -18.22 -18.69 -18.28
CA TYR A 364 -19.26 -18.34 -17.30
C TYR A 364 -19.33 -19.36 -16.17
N VAL A 365 -19.49 -18.94 -14.92
CA VAL A 365 -19.58 -19.85 -13.78
C VAL A 365 -21.01 -20.36 -13.64
N TYR A 366 -21.22 -21.64 -13.96
CA TYR A 366 -22.52 -22.31 -13.83
C TYR A 366 -22.82 -22.68 -12.38
N SER A 367 -21.87 -23.36 -11.73
CA SER A 367 -22.04 -23.83 -10.35
C SER A 367 -20.75 -23.90 -9.56
N VAL A 368 -20.84 -23.71 -8.25
CA VAL A 368 -19.75 -23.91 -7.28
C VAL A 368 -20.19 -24.96 -6.26
N ASN A 369 -19.43 -26.05 -6.14
CA ASN A 369 -19.73 -27.22 -5.29
C ASN A 369 -21.16 -27.77 -5.45
N GLY A 370 -21.67 -27.75 -6.69
CA GLY A 370 -23.02 -28.24 -7.02
C GLY A 370 -24.13 -27.19 -6.88
N GLU A 371 -23.86 -26.03 -6.29
CA GLU A 371 -24.83 -24.93 -6.19
C GLU A 371 -24.82 -24.08 -7.48
N ASN A 372 -25.97 -23.94 -8.16
CA ASN A 372 -26.09 -23.07 -9.34
C ASN A 372 -25.91 -21.59 -8.93
N VAL A 373 -25.07 -20.87 -9.66
CA VAL A 373 -24.71 -19.48 -9.38
C VAL A 373 -24.93 -18.53 -10.56
N LEU A 374 -25.60 -18.97 -11.63
CA LEU A 374 -25.77 -18.16 -12.84
C LEU A 374 -26.51 -16.83 -12.59
N ARG A 375 -27.44 -16.80 -11.64
CA ARG A 375 -28.18 -15.59 -11.26
C ARG A 375 -27.54 -14.81 -10.11
N ARG A 376 -26.35 -15.21 -9.66
CA ARG A 376 -25.64 -14.56 -8.55
C ARG A 376 -24.59 -13.60 -9.08
N ASP A 377 -24.39 -12.52 -8.33
CA ASP A 377 -23.28 -11.62 -8.57
C ASP A 377 -21.94 -12.28 -8.22
N HIS A 378 -20.86 -11.76 -8.80
CA HIS A 378 -19.52 -12.30 -8.58
C HIS A 378 -19.12 -12.31 -7.10
N ARG A 379 -19.62 -11.37 -6.27
CA ARG A 379 -19.35 -11.35 -4.81
C ARG A 379 -19.95 -12.55 -4.10
N SER A 380 -21.16 -12.97 -4.48
CA SER A 380 -21.80 -14.14 -3.88
C SER A 380 -21.18 -15.44 -4.39
N VAL A 381 -20.83 -15.53 -5.67
CA VAL A 381 -20.06 -16.66 -6.23
C VAL A 381 -18.72 -16.81 -5.52
N ALA A 382 -18.02 -15.68 -5.36
CA ALA A 382 -16.79 -15.55 -4.60
C ALA A 382 -16.94 -16.16 -3.19
N ARG A 383 -17.94 -15.75 -2.39
CA ARG A 383 -18.11 -16.29 -1.03
C ARG A 383 -18.23 -17.81 -0.98
N LEU A 384 -18.87 -18.44 -1.97
CA LEU A 384 -18.98 -19.91 -2.05
C LEU A 384 -17.62 -20.57 -2.30
N ILE A 385 -16.83 -20.03 -3.23
CA ILE A 385 -15.48 -20.52 -3.53
C ILE A 385 -14.59 -20.40 -2.28
N MET A 386 -14.72 -19.32 -1.51
CA MET A 386 -13.93 -19.00 -0.31
C MET A 386 -14.11 -19.99 0.83
N ARG A 387 -15.30 -20.60 0.92
CA ARG A 387 -15.63 -21.59 1.95
C ARG A 387 -15.17 -23.00 1.57
N SER A 388 -14.64 -23.16 0.36
CA SER A 388 -14.12 -24.42 -0.15
C SER A 388 -12.63 -24.52 0.19
N SER A 389 -12.21 -25.60 0.83
CA SER A 389 -10.81 -25.96 1.05
C SER A 389 -10.74 -27.46 1.36
N PRO A 390 -9.74 -28.22 0.86
CA PRO A 390 -8.59 -27.76 0.05
C PRO A 390 -8.87 -27.71 -1.46
N TYR A 391 -10.11 -27.90 -1.89
CA TYR A 391 -10.48 -27.81 -3.30
C TYR A 391 -11.87 -27.22 -3.50
N VAL A 392 -12.13 -26.73 -4.70
CA VAL A 392 -13.45 -26.31 -5.18
C VAL A 392 -13.82 -27.10 -6.44
N ASN A 393 -15.05 -27.61 -6.49
CA ASN A 393 -15.62 -28.17 -7.72
C ASN A 393 -16.39 -27.05 -8.43
N ILE A 394 -15.87 -26.57 -9.56
CA ILE A 394 -16.50 -25.48 -10.33
C ILE A 394 -16.95 -26.02 -11.69
N CYS A 395 -18.20 -25.77 -12.05
CA CYS A 395 -18.66 -25.99 -13.42
C CYS A 395 -18.79 -24.66 -14.13
N VAL A 396 -18.25 -24.62 -15.35
CA VAL A 396 -18.17 -23.43 -16.18
C VAL A 396 -18.75 -23.70 -17.57
N MET A 397 -19.26 -22.66 -18.23
CA MET A 397 -19.83 -22.71 -19.56
C MET A 397 -18.95 -21.97 -20.56
N THR A 398 -18.60 -22.65 -21.64
CA THR A 398 -17.77 -22.12 -22.74
C THR A 398 -18.57 -22.18 -24.02
N HIS A 399 -18.47 -21.18 -24.89
CA HIS A 399 -19.15 -21.23 -26.19
C HIS A 399 -18.57 -22.40 -27.03
N LYS A 400 -19.39 -23.16 -27.76
CA LYS A 400 -18.97 -24.32 -28.57
C LYS A 400 -17.77 -24.01 -29.49
N ARG A 401 -17.81 -22.85 -30.15
CA ARG A 401 -16.69 -22.31 -30.97
C ARG A 401 -15.34 -22.16 -30.26
N ASP A 402 -15.33 -22.01 -28.93
CA ASP A 402 -14.13 -21.79 -28.11
C ASP A 402 -13.76 -23.06 -27.30
N ALA A 403 -14.50 -24.16 -27.49
CA ALA A 403 -14.35 -25.40 -26.73
C ALA A 403 -13.35 -26.39 -27.35
N ASP A 404 -12.90 -26.13 -28.59
CA ASP A 404 -11.93 -26.95 -29.34
C ASP A 404 -10.47 -26.52 -29.10
#